data_AF-A0A5E4BB00-F1
#
_entry.id   AF-A0A5E4BB00-F1
#
_cell.length_a   1.000
_cell.length_b   1.000
_cell.length_c   1.000
_cell.angle_alpha   90.00
_cell.angle_beta   90.00
_cell.angle_gamma   90.00
#
_symmetry.space_group_name_H-M   'P 1'
#
loop_
_entity.id
_entity.type
_entity.pdbx_description
1 polymer ?
#
loop_
_entity_poly.entity_id
_entity_poly.type
_entity_poly.pdbx_seq_one_letter_code
_entity_poly.pdbx_strand_id
1 'polypeptide(L)'
;MELVFLSLTLSDLPVIDILKIEYIHQETATASGTEIEAFEEKETRDKVQHYMAYWMGHRELQGVDVEEAWKCRTCNYADICEWRKGSGVLSSTLEPQAKKAK
;
A
#
# COMPACT_ATOMS: atom_id res chain seq x y z
N MET A 1 -13.06 25.11 -18.50
CA MET A 1 -12.18 24.11 -17.88
C MET A 1 -10.72 24.59 -17.85
N GLU A 2 -10.22 25.28 -18.87
CA GLU A 2 -8.83 25.82 -18.90
C GLU A 2 -8.52 26.91 -17.88
N LEU A 3 -9.44 27.85 -17.61
CA LEU A 3 -9.20 28.95 -16.66
C LEU A 3 -8.99 28.47 -15.21
N VAL A 4 -9.60 27.33 -14.84
CA VAL A 4 -9.45 26.76 -13.50
C VAL A 4 -8.06 26.16 -13.34
N PHE A 5 -7.59 25.38 -14.33
CA PHE A 5 -6.23 24.87 -14.34
C PHE A 5 -5.20 25.99 -14.34
N LEU A 6 -5.43 27.06 -15.13
CA LEU A 6 -4.55 28.23 -15.12
C LEU A 6 -4.51 28.90 -13.74
N SER A 7 -5.68 29.07 -13.10
CA SER A 7 -5.74 29.65 -11.75
C SER A 7 -5.03 28.78 -10.72
N LEU A 8 -5.13 27.45 -10.81
CA LEU A 8 -4.46 26.52 -9.91
C LEU A 8 -2.94 26.54 -10.10
N THR A 9 -2.46 26.64 -11.35
CA THR A 9 -1.03 26.74 -11.67
C THR A 9 -0.40 28.07 -11.24
N LEU A 10 -1.21 29.13 -11.13
CA LEU A 10 -0.78 30.47 -10.74
C LEU A 10 -1.05 30.78 -9.26
N SER A 11 -1.65 29.84 -8.53
CA SER A 11 -1.88 29.95 -7.09
C SER A 11 -0.69 29.39 -6.33
N ASP A 12 -0.27 30.06 -5.25
CA ASP A 12 0.74 29.57 -4.30
C ASP A 12 0.16 28.44 -3.42
N LEU A 13 -0.36 27.38 -4.05
CA LEU A 13 -0.85 26.22 -3.33
C LEU A 13 0.35 25.43 -2.81
N PRO A 14 0.36 25.06 -1.52
CA PRO A 14 1.40 24.19 -0.99
C PRO A 14 1.36 22.86 -1.75
N VAL A 15 2.56 22.34 -2.05
CA VAL A 15 2.70 21.00 -2.62
C VAL A 15 2.11 20.00 -1.64
N ILE A 16 1.36 19.02 -2.14
CA ILE A 16 0.89 17.90 -1.32
C ILE A 16 2.11 17.02 -1.07
N ASP A 17 2.70 17.14 0.11
CA ASP A 17 3.95 16.48 0.51
C ASP A 17 3.77 15.56 1.73
N ILE A 18 2.57 15.50 2.29
CA ILE A 18 2.25 14.72 3.49
C ILE A 18 1.02 13.85 3.24
N LEU A 19 1.15 12.57 3.57
CA LEU A 19 0.04 11.63 3.70
C LEU A 19 -0.29 11.47 5.18
N LYS A 20 -1.55 11.69 5.54
CA LYS A 20 -2.06 11.48 6.90
C LYS A 20 -3.14 10.40 6.91
N ILE A 21 -2.98 9.40 7.76
CA ILE A 21 -3.98 8.36 8.02
C ILE A 21 -4.53 8.58 9.42
N GLU A 22 -5.85 8.76 9.53
CA GLU A 22 -6.54 8.88 10.81
C GLU A 22 -7.50 7.70 11.02
N TYR A 23 -7.32 6.99 12.13
CA TYR A 23 -8.18 5.88 12.50
C TYR A 23 -9.30 6.39 13.39
N ILE A 24 -10.52 6.46 12.85
CA ILE A 24 -11.69 6.98 13.57
C ILE A 24 -12.60 5.82 13.96
N HIS A 25 -12.93 5.73 15.25
CA HIS A 25 -13.90 4.77 15.74
C HIS A 25 -15.31 5.09 15.19
N GLN A 26 -15.93 4.11 14.53
CA GLN A 26 -17.15 4.32 13.74
C GLN A 26 -18.34 4.79 14.58
N GLU A 27 -18.48 4.28 15.81
CA GLU A 27 -19.66 4.59 16.65
C GLU A 27 -19.52 5.92 17.40
N THR A 28 -18.30 6.24 17.85
CA THR A 28 -18.06 7.38 18.75
C THR A 28 -17.41 8.58 18.05
N ALA A 29 -17.06 8.43 16.77
CA ALA A 29 -16.27 9.39 15.99
C ALA A 29 -14.96 9.82 16.68
N THR A 30 -14.45 8.99 17.59
CA THR A 30 -13.23 9.28 18.35
C THR A 30 -12.01 8.86 17.54
N ALA A 31 -10.99 9.72 17.47
CA ALA A 31 -9.72 9.37 16.86
C ALA A 31 -8.94 8.42 17.77
N SER A 32 -8.66 7.22 17.28
CA SER A 32 -7.87 6.20 17.96
C SER A 32 -6.37 6.35 17.69
N GLY A 33 -5.99 6.98 16.57
CA GLY A 33 -4.61 7.19 16.19
C GLY A 33 -4.45 7.95 14.89
N THR A 34 -3.25 8.49 14.69
CA THR A 34 -2.86 9.23 13.50
C THR A 34 -1.45 8.82 13.08
N GLU A 35 -1.29 8.48 11.81
CA GLU A 35 0.01 8.24 11.18
C GLU A 35 0.24 9.33 10.13
N ILE A 36 1.46 9.85 10.09
CA ILE A 36 1.86 10.93 9.18
C ILE A 36 3.15 10.50 8.51
N GLU A 37 3.14 10.47 7.18
CA GLU A 37 4.27 10.07 6.35
C GLU A 37 4.45 11.06 5.20
N ALA A 38 5.65 11.09 4.62
CA ALA A 38 5.89 11.88 3.41
C ALA A 38 5.07 11.30 2.24
N PHE A 39 4.43 12.17 1.47
CA PHE A 39 3.70 11.76 0.28
C PHE A 39 4.68 11.58 -0.88
N GLU A 40 4.84 10.32 -1.31
CA GLU A 40 5.54 9.98 -2.55
C GLU A 40 4.50 9.52 -3.59
N GLU A 41 4.30 10.32 -4.64
CA GLU A 41 3.18 10.13 -5.58
C GLU A 41 3.24 8.76 -6.24
N LYS A 42 4.43 8.37 -6.72
CA LYS A 42 4.60 7.12 -7.45
C LYS A 42 4.34 5.92 -6.55
N GLU A 43 4.96 5.90 -5.37
CA GLU A 43 4.78 4.81 -4.41
C GLU A 43 3.32 4.69 -3.96
N THR A 44 2.67 5.82 -3.68
CA THR A 44 1.26 5.85 -3.28
C THR A 44 0.35 5.32 -4.39
N ARG A 45 0.58 5.76 -5.63
CA ARG A 45 -0.16 5.30 -6.81
C ARG A 45 0.01 3.80 -7.02
N ASP A 46 1.24 3.30 -6.94
CA ASP A 46 1.55 1.88 -7.12
C ASP A 46 0.85 1.03 -6.03
N LYS A 47 0.89 1.46 -4.76
CA LYS A 47 0.18 0.80 -3.65
C LYS A 47 -1.33 0.77 -3.86
N VAL A 48 -1.94 1.91 -4.20
CA VAL A 48 -3.38 2.00 -4.44
C VAL A 48 -3.81 1.07 -5.57
N GLN A 49 -3.09 1.09 -6.69
CA GLN A 49 -3.38 0.20 -7.82
C GLN A 49 -3.25 -1.27 -7.44
N HIS A 50 -2.19 -1.62 -6.71
CA HIS A 50 -1.95 -2.98 -6.23
C HIS A 50 -3.13 -3.49 -5.37
N TYR A 51 -3.56 -2.74 -4.35
CA TYR A 51 -4.67 -3.15 -3.48
C TYR A 51 -6.01 -3.13 -4.20
N MET A 52 -6.27 -2.12 -5.04
CA MET A 52 -7.51 -2.05 -5.81
C MET A 52 -7.65 -3.21 -6.80
N ALA A 53 -6.56 -3.69 -7.39
CA ALA A 53 -6.61 -4.86 -8.25
C ALA A 53 -7.14 -6.10 -7.51
N TYR A 54 -6.79 -6.29 -6.24
CA TYR A 54 -7.36 -7.38 -5.42
C TYR A 54 -8.85 -7.15 -5.14
N TRP A 55 -9.23 -5.96 -4.67
CA TRP A 55 -10.63 -5.65 -4.34
C TRP A 55 -11.58 -5.69 -5.54
N MET A 56 -11.07 -5.40 -6.75
CA MET A 56 -11.83 -5.51 -7.99
C MET A 56 -11.80 -6.93 -8.61
N GLY A 57 -11.10 -7.89 -8.00
CA GLY A 57 -10.97 -9.25 -8.52
C GLY A 57 -10.03 -9.38 -9.74
N HIS A 58 -9.21 -8.37 -10.02
CA HIS A 58 -8.18 -8.40 -11.06
C HIS A 58 -6.87 -9.06 -10.60
N ARG A 59 -6.77 -9.43 -9.31
CA ARG A 59 -5.58 -10.06 -8.73
C ARG A 59 -5.99 -11.12 -7.72
N GLU A 60 -5.26 -12.24 -7.73
CA GLU A 60 -5.37 -13.30 -6.73
C GLU A 60 -4.95 -12.85 -5.31
N LEU A 61 -5.35 -13.65 -4.33
CA LEU A 61 -4.89 -13.56 -2.94
C LEU A 61 -3.37 -13.70 -2.87
N GLN A 62 -2.73 -12.75 -2.20
CA GLN A 62 -1.30 -12.81 -1.88
C GLN A 62 -1.14 -12.84 -0.37
N GLY A 63 -0.11 -13.55 0.10
CA GLY A 63 0.23 -13.54 1.51
C GLY A 63 0.77 -12.20 1.97
N VAL A 64 0.96 -12.08 3.28
CA VAL A 64 1.59 -10.91 3.89
C VAL A 64 3.07 -10.83 3.51
N ASP A 65 3.66 -9.64 3.58
CA ASP A 65 5.11 -9.50 3.51
C ASP A 65 5.79 -10.31 4.62
N VAL A 66 7.03 -10.73 4.39
CA VAL A 66 7.74 -11.65 5.32
C VAL A 66 7.93 -10.99 6.69
N GLU A 67 8.15 -9.68 6.71
CA GLU A 67 8.27 -8.83 7.88
C GLU A 67 6.98 -8.83 8.72
N GLU A 68 5.83 -9.03 8.07
CA GLU A 68 4.50 -9.07 8.66
C GLU A 68 4.02 -10.50 8.97
N ALA A 69 4.82 -11.52 8.66
CA ALA A 69 4.51 -12.93 8.88
C ALA A 69 4.29 -13.28 10.36
N TRP A 70 4.73 -12.43 11.29
CA TRP A 70 4.42 -12.60 12.72
C TRP A 70 2.91 -12.59 12.99
N LYS A 71 2.11 -11.90 12.18
CA LYS A 71 0.63 -11.91 12.25
C LYS A 71 0.04 -13.30 12.01
N CYS A 72 0.75 -14.17 11.29
CA CYS A 72 0.31 -15.55 11.07
C CYS A 72 0.31 -16.39 12.34
N ARG A 73 1.01 -15.97 13.42
CA ARG A 73 1.03 -16.69 14.71
C ARG A 73 -0.32 -16.68 15.43
N THR A 74 -1.18 -15.71 15.13
CA THR A 74 -2.50 -15.54 15.72
C THR A 74 -3.63 -15.59 14.68
N CYS A 75 -3.32 -15.99 13.45
CA CYS A 75 -4.30 -16.03 12.37
C CYS A 75 -5.22 -17.25 12.49
N ASN A 76 -6.53 -17.00 12.57
CA ASN A 76 -7.57 -18.05 12.65
C ASN A 76 -7.61 -18.98 11.43
N TYR A 77 -6.98 -18.59 10.32
CA TYR A 77 -6.96 -19.34 9.06
C TYR A 77 -5.62 -20.06 8.81
N ALA A 78 -4.73 -20.08 9.81
CA ALA A 78 -3.36 -20.57 9.65
C ALA A 78 -3.27 -22.05 9.22
N ASP A 79 -4.29 -22.86 9.49
CA ASP A 79 -4.34 -24.28 9.13
C ASP A 79 -4.71 -24.53 7.66
N ILE A 80 -5.41 -23.58 7.03
CA ILE A 80 -5.83 -23.66 5.62
C ILE A 80 -5.05 -22.72 4.70
N CYS A 81 -4.24 -21.81 5.24
CA CYS A 81 -3.48 -20.82 4.47
C CYS A 81 -2.43 -21.46 3.55
N GLU A 82 -2.65 -21.39 2.24
CA GLU A 82 -1.72 -21.92 1.23
C GLU A 82 -0.38 -21.19 1.22
N TRP A 83 -0.37 -19.87 1.40
CA TRP A 83 0.87 -19.10 1.48
C TRP A 83 1.78 -19.58 2.62
N ARG A 84 1.21 -19.88 3.80
CA ARG A 84 1.95 -20.43 4.94
C ARG A 84 2.46 -21.85 4.66
N LYS A 85 1.66 -22.68 3.98
CA LYS A 85 2.06 -24.05 3.59
C LYS A 85 3.14 -24.05 2.51
N GLY A 86 3.06 -23.12 1.55
CA GLY A 86 3.98 -22.96 0.43
C GLY A 86 5.29 -22.27 0.79
N SER A 87 5.37 -21.60 1.95
CA SER A 87 6.60 -20.97 2.47
C SER A 87 7.76 -21.96 2.73
N GLY A 88 7.53 -23.27 2.60
CA GLY A 88 8.59 -24.29 2.55
C GLY A 88 9.28 -24.44 1.18
N VAL A 89 8.79 -23.77 0.13
CA VAL A 89 9.36 -23.79 -1.23
C VAL A 89 9.59 -22.35 -1.72
N LEU A 90 10.76 -21.83 -1.36
CA LEU A 90 11.58 -20.88 -2.13
C LEU A 90 10.83 -19.90 -3.05
N SER A 91 10.52 -18.70 -2.53
CA SER A 91 10.52 -17.49 -3.37
C SER A 91 11.96 -16.95 -3.47
N SER A 92 12.89 -17.79 -3.94
CA SER A 92 14.24 -17.39 -4.33
C SER A 92 14.35 -17.38 -5.86
N THR A 93 13.57 -16.51 -6.51
CA THR A 93 13.86 -16.10 -7.88
C THR A 93 13.57 -14.61 -8.01
N LEU A 94 14.34 -13.79 -7.30
CA LEU A 94 14.64 -12.44 -7.74
C LEU A 94 16.15 -12.41 -8.00
N GLU A 95 16.52 -12.66 -9.25
CA GLU A 95 17.83 -12.28 -9.79
C GLU A 95 17.64 -11.05 -10.70
N PRO A 96 18.67 -10.19 -10.81
CA PRO A 96 18.51 -8.74 -10.67
C PRO A 96 18.38 -7.99 -12.01
N GLN A 97 17.62 -6.89 -11.99
CA GLN A 97 17.63 -5.90 -13.07
C GLN A 97 19.03 -5.27 -13.17
N ALA A 98 19.79 -5.71 -14.17
CA ALA A 98 21.08 -5.13 -14.53
C ALA A 98 20.89 -3.66 -14.96
N LYS A 99 21.44 -2.75 -14.15
CA LYS A 99 21.61 -1.34 -14.51
C LYS A 99 22.50 -1.27 -15.77
N LYS A 100 21.92 -0.90 -16.92
CA LYS A 100 22.73 -0.38 -18.04
C LYS A 100 23.07 1.07 -17.73
N ALA A 101 24.34 1.31 -17.40
CA ALA A 101 24.92 2.64 -17.40
C ALA A 101 25.06 3.14 -18.84
N LYS A 102 25.01 4.47 -18.94
CA LYS A 102 25.12 5.33 -20.13
C LYS A 102 26.32 5.04 -21.02
#